data_AF-A0A7J8MSY4-F1
#
_entry.id   AF-A0A7J8MSY4-F1
#
_cell.length_a   1.000
_cell.length_b   1.000
_cell.length_c   1.000
_cell.angle_alpha   90.00
_cell.angle_beta   90.00
_cell.angle_gamma   90.00
#
_symmetry.space_group_name_H-M   'P 1'
#
loop_
_entity.id
_entity.type
_entity.pdbx_description
1 polymer ?
#
loop_
_entity_poly.entity_id
_entity_poly.type
_entity_poly.pdbx_seq_one_letter_code
_entity_poly.pdbx_strand_id
1 'polypeptide(L)'
;MFSNSTGVVKPPPIEKQLECTLEDLCYGCTEKIKIKRDVITESGQRVEHKEMLSINVEPGWKKGTKITFEGMGNEVPRLYAADVTFVIAEKQHPVFGRDGDDLELTIEIPLVKALTGCCLPIPLLGGEKMELKIDEIIHPGYEKIITGQGMPTTKEAASRGNLKVRFLINFPTELTDEQRATAVGILGDSSS
;
A
#
# COMPACT_ATOMS: atom_id res chain seq x y z
N MET A 1 2.59 56.77 3.69
CA MET A 1 3.09 55.99 4.84
C MET A 1 3.76 54.76 4.29
N PHE A 2 5.08 54.62 4.47
CA PHE A 2 5.85 53.49 3.97
C PHE A 2 5.72 52.33 4.96
N SER A 3 4.99 51.28 4.59
CA SER A 3 5.01 50.02 5.34
C SER A 3 6.29 49.26 4.96
N ASN A 4 7.27 49.34 5.85
CA ASN A 4 8.55 48.65 5.75
C ASN A 4 8.34 47.17 6.13
N SER A 5 7.92 46.32 5.19
CA SER A 5 7.94 44.87 5.40
C SER A 5 9.29 44.32 4.94
N THR A 6 10.34 44.52 5.73
CA THR A 6 11.59 43.75 5.61
C THR A 6 11.34 42.34 6.17
N GLY A 7 10.42 41.61 5.54
CA GLY A 7 10.14 40.21 5.85
C GLY A 7 11.05 39.34 5.00
N VAL A 8 11.97 38.63 5.63
CA VAL A 8 12.72 37.54 4.99
C VAL A 8 11.68 36.55 4.44
N VAL A 9 11.69 36.31 3.11
CA VAL A 9 10.70 35.46 2.45
C VAL A 9 11.10 34.00 2.61
N LYS A 10 10.14 33.14 2.99
CA LYS A 10 10.34 31.69 3.04
C LYS A 10 10.11 31.10 1.64
N PRO A 11 11.07 30.38 1.05
CA PRO A 11 10.90 29.70 -0.23
C PRO A 11 9.81 28.62 -0.19
N PRO A 12 9.29 28.17 -1.34
CA PRO A 12 8.35 27.04 -1.38
C PRO A 12 8.99 25.75 -0.82
N PRO A 13 8.19 24.83 -0.23
CA PRO A 13 8.71 23.58 0.30
C PRO A 13 9.31 22.68 -0.79
N ILE A 14 10.39 21.99 -0.44
CA ILE A 14 10.99 20.93 -1.25
C ILE A 14 10.24 19.63 -0.94
N GLU A 15 9.52 19.09 -1.92
CA GLU A 15 8.82 17.82 -1.77
C GLU A 15 9.72 16.62 -2.14
N LYS A 16 9.70 15.57 -1.31
CA LYS A 16 10.40 14.31 -1.53
C LYS A 16 9.43 13.14 -1.32
N GLN A 17 9.57 12.08 -2.09
CA GLN A 17 8.79 10.85 -1.88
C GLN A 17 9.45 10.02 -0.76
N LEU A 18 8.65 9.49 0.15
CA LEU A 18 9.05 8.45 1.09
C LEU A 18 8.34 7.15 0.69
N GLU A 19 9.08 6.23 0.09
CA GLU A 19 8.51 4.97 -0.38
C GLU A 19 8.38 3.96 0.75
N CYS A 20 7.16 3.56 1.06
CA CYS A 20 6.81 2.60 2.12
C CYS A 20 6.17 1.35 1.51
N THR A 21 6.48 0.18 2.08
CA THR A 21 5.78 -1.07 1.78
C THR A 21 4.40 -1.13 2.43
N LEU A 22 3.56 -2.10 2.07
CA LEU A 22 2.29 -2.31 2.77
C LEU A 22 2.51 -2.74 4.23
N GLU A 23 3.57 -3.49 4.50
CA GLU A 23 3.97 -3.89 5.84
C GLU A 23 4.33 -2.67 6.71
N ASP A 24 5.13 -1.74 6.17
CA ASP A 24 5.47 -0.48 6.85
C ASP A 24 4.21 0.32 7.19
N LEU A 25 3.27 0.40 6.25
CA LEU A 25 2.01 1.14 6.41
C LEU A 25 0.98 0.38 7.27
N CYS A 26 1.16 -0.92 7.50
CA CYS A 26 0.26 -1.75 8.31
C CYS A 26 0.72 -1.85 9.76
N TYR A 27 2.02 -1.99 9.99
CA TYR A 27 2.58 -2.22 11.33
C TYR A 27 3.32 -1.01 11.90
N GLY A 28 3.56 -0.01 11.05
CA GLY A 28 4.38 1.15 11.37
C GLY A 28 5.87 0.82 11.26
N CYS A 29 6.66 1.85 10.98
CA CYS A 29 8.11 1.75 10.97
C CYS A 29 8.77 3.09 11.29
N THR A 30 10.06 3.09 11.57
CA THR A 30 10.86 4.31 11.70
C THR A 30 11.85 4.38 10.55
N GLU A 31 11.63 5.34 9.66
CA GLU A 31 12.50 5.61 8.53
C GLU A 31 13.50 6.72 8.88
N LYS A 32 14.80 6.43 8.68
CA LYS A 32 15.89 7.38 8.94
C LYS A 32 16.47 7.87 7.63
N ILE A 33 16.20 9.13 7.30
CA ILE A 33 16.58 9.73 6.03
C ILE A 33 17.74 10.68 6.24
N LYS A 34 18.83 10.46 5.52
CA LYS A 34 19.96 11.38 5.50
C LYS A 34 19.68 12.50 4.51
N ILE A 35 19.64 13.74 5.01
CA ILE A 35 19.58 14.93 4.18
C ILE A 35 20.96 15.58 4.11
N LYS A 36 21.20 16.25 2.98
CA LYS A 36 22.32 17.16 2.80
C LYS A 36 21.74 18.54 2.57
N ARG A 37 22.26 19.54 3.28
CA ARG A 37 21.87 20.93 3.11
C ARG A 37 23.07 21.83 3.19
N ASP A 38 23.06 22.93 2.44
CA ASP A 38 24.06 23.98 2.56
C ASP A 38 23.69 24.91 3.72
N VAL A 39 24.65 25.19 4.59
CA VAL A 39 24.53 26.09 5.75
C VAL A 39 25.50 27.25 5.57
N ILE A 40 25.08 28.46 5.95
CA ILE A 40 25.92 29.65 5.87
C ILE A 40 26.55 29.87 7.25
N THR A 41 27.88 29.81 7.32
CA THR A 41 28.63 30.07 8.55
C THR A 41 28.59 31.56 8.93
N GLU A 42 29.01 31.88 10.15
CA GLU A 42 29.18 33.28 10.60
C GLU A 42 30.15 34.08 9.72
N SER A 43 31.11 33.40 9.08
CA SER A 43 32.05 33.99 8.10
C SER A 43 31.44 34.20 6.71
N GLY A 44 30.16 33.86 6.50
CA GLY A 44 29.47 33.96 5.22
C GLY A 44 29.82 32.87 4.21
N GLN A 45 30.56 31.83 4.62
CA GLN A 45 30.94 30.71 3.76
C GLN A 45 29.82 29.66 3.72
N ARG A 46 29.63 29.03 2.55
CA ARG A 46 28.70 27.90 2.41
C ARG A 46 29.41 26.59 2.74
N VAL A 47 28.83 25.80 3.63
CA VAL A 47 29.36 24.49 4.04
C VAL A 47 28.25 23.45 3.92
N GLU A 48 28.58 22.27 3.36
CA GLU A 48 27.66 21.13 3.31
C GLU A 48 27.49 20.55 4.73
N HIS A 49 26.26 20.52 5.22
CA HIS A 49 25.87 19.86 6.46
C HIS A 49 25.05 18.61 6.18
N LYS A 50 25.30 17.55 6.94
CA LYS A 50 24.60 16.26 6.84
C LYS A 50 23.81 16.03 8.10
N GLU A 51 22.51 15.83 7.96
CA GLU A 51 21.59 15.64 9.06
C GLU A 51 20.74 14.39 8.84
N MET A 52 20.35 13.73 9.93
CA MET A 52 19.52 12.53 9.89
C MET A 52 18.14 12.89 10.43
N LEU A 53 17.13 12.81 9.57
CA LEU A 53 15.74 12.98 9.94
C LEU A 53 15.12 11.63 10.24
N SER A 54 14.33 11.55 11.31
CA SER A 54 13.60 10.35 11.69
C SER A 54 12.11 10.58 11.44
N ILE A 55 11.50 9.73 10.63
CA ILE A 55 10.07 9.73 10.34
C ILE A 55 9.48 8.47 10.94
N ASN A 56 8.54 8.64 11.86
CA ASN A 56 7.73 7.52 12.36
C ASN A 56 6.52 7.40 11.45
N VAL A 57 6.52 6.35 10.62
CA VAL A 57 5.39 6.02 9.76
C VAL A 57 4.35 5.34 10.64
N GLU A 58 3.20 6.00 10.82
CA GLU A 58 2.13 5.46 11.65
C GLU A 58 1.28 4.44 10.85
N PRO A 59 0.81 3.36 11.51
CA PRO A 59 -0.13 2.42 10.92
C PRO A 59 -1.36 3.10 10.30
N GLY A 60 -1.75 2.65 9.12
CA GLY A 60 -2.94 3.15 8.41
C GLY A 60 -2.69 4.42 7.58
N TRP A 61 -1.48 4.98 7.58
CA TRP A 61 -1.15 6.08 6.67
C TRP A 61 -1.42 5.70 5.21
N LYS A 62 -1.93 6.69 4.47
CA LYS A 62 -2.34 6.54 3.07
C LYS A 62 -1.35 7.27 2.17
N LYS A 63 -1.30 6.85 0.92
CA LYS A 63 -0.57 7.58 -0.13
C LYS A 63 -0.97 9.05 -0.10
N GLY A 64 0.02 9.93 -0.10
CA GLY A 64 -0.18 11.38 -0.07
C GLY A 64 -0.13 12.02 1.31
N THR A 65 -0.05 11.25 2.41
CA THR A 65 0.25 11.81 3.74
C THR A 65 1.56 12.61 3.69
N LYS A 66 1.55 13.84 4.22
CA LYS A 66 2.68 14.76 4.18
C LYS A 66 3.30 14.95 5.57
N ILE A 67 4.63 14.89 5.63
CA ILE A 67 5.44 15.10 6.84
C ILE A 67 6.41 16.23 6.55
N THR A 68 6.28 17.35 7.26
CA THR A 68 7.07 18.56 6.99
C THR A 68 8.14 18.76 8.05
N PHE A 69 9.38 18.92 7.62
CA PHE A 69 10.50 19.35 8.46
C PHE A 69 10.84 20.79 8.13
N GLU A 70 10.63 21.68 9.08
CA GLU A 70 10.81 23.11 8.86
C GLU A 70 12.28 23.50 8.73
N GLY A 71 12.59 24.36 7.76
CA GLY A 71 13.94 24.94 7.60
C GLY A 71 15.04 23.95 7.24
N MET A 72 14.69 22.74 6.80
CA MET A 72 15.66 21.68 6.46
C MET A 72 16.21 21.78 5.02
N GLY A 73 15.84 22.82 4.28
CA GLY A 73 16.40 23.15 2.97
C GLY A 73 17.76 23.85 3.05
N ASN A 74 18.29 24.22 1.89
CA ASN A 74 19.54 25.00 1.81
C ASN A 74 19.32 26.42 2.34
N GLU A 75 20.28 26.91 3.11
CA GLU A 75 20.31 28.30 3.54
C GLU A 75 20.80 29.21 2.41
N VAL A 76 20.08 30.31 2.21
CA VAL A 76 20.41 31.34 1.22
C VAL A 76 20.49 32.68 1.95
N PRO A 77 21.49 33.54 1.68
CA PRO A 77 21.61 34.80 2.38
C PRO A 77 20.32 35.62 2.22
N ARG A 78 19.82 36.16 3.34
CA ARG A 78 18.61 36.99 3.41
C ARG A 78 17.28 36.26 3.07
N LEU A 79 17.27 34.94 3.04
CA LEU A 79 16.07 34.10 2.94
C LEU A 79 16.03 33.08 4.09
N TYR A 80 14.84 32.62 4.45
CA TYR A 80 14.72 31.45 5.32
C TYR A 80 15.07 30.19 4.51
N ALA A 81 15.59 29.18 5.19
CA ALA A 81 15.70 27.86 4.59
C ALA A 81 14.29 27.35 4.22
N ALA A 82 14.19 26.68 3.06
CA ALA A 82 12.95 26.04 2.64
C ALA A 82 12.59 24.88 3.59
N ASP A 83 11.31 24.55 3.67
CA ASP A 83 10.88 23.33 4.34
C ASP A 83 11.15 22.10 3.47
N VAL A 84 11.34 20.95 4.09
CA VAL A 84 11.40 19.67 3.38
C VAL A 84 10.16 18.87 3.75
N THR A 85 9.31 18.61 2.77
CA THR A 85 8.10 17.80 2.95
C THR A 85 8.29 16.43 2.35
N PHE A 86 8.18 15.39 3.17
CA PHE A 86 8.11 14.01 2.71
C PHE A 86 6.65 13.63 2.45
N VAL A 87 6.38 13.06 1.29
CA VAL A 87 5.06 12.58 0.88
C VAL A 87 5.11 11.06 0.83
N ILE A 88 4.23 10.40 1.58
CA ILE A 88 4.13 8.94 1.60
C ILE A 88 3.75 8.44 0.21
N ALA A 89 4.58 7.54 -0.29
CA ALA A 89 4.38 6.81 -1.52
C ALA A 89 4.27 5.33 -1.20
N GLU A 90 3.27 4.66 -1.76
CA GLU A 90 3.08 3.23 -1.54
C GLU A 90 3.83 2.45 -2.63
N LYS A 91 4.70 1.53 -2.21
CA LYS A 91 5.36 0.59 -3.10
C LYS A 91 4.36 -0.47 -3.56
N GLN A 92 4.45 -0.85 -4.83
CA GLN A 92 3.68 -1.98 -5.34
C GLN A 92 4.09 -3.26 -4.60
N HIS A 93 3.10 -3.93 -4.00
CA HIS A 93 3.32 -5.19 -3.32
C HIS A 93 3.14 -6.35 -4.32
N PRO A 94 3.97 -7.42 -4.25
CA PRO A 94 3.95 -8.50 -5.24
C PRO A 94 2.67 -9.37 -5.22
N VAL A 95 2.01 -9.45 -4.07
CA VAL A 95 0.84 -10.33 -3.85
C VAL A 95 -0.45 -9.55 -3.64
N PHE A 96 -0.46 -8.56 -2.74
CA PHE A 96 -1.64 -7.76 -2.43
C PHE A 96 -1.72 -6.45 -3.25
N GLY A 97 -2.94 -6.07 -3.63
CA GLY A 97 -3.29 -4.69 -3.95
C GLY A 97 -3.94 -4.02 -2.74
N ARG A 98 -3.81 -2.70 -2.59
CA ARG A 98 -4.53 -1.94 -1.57
C ARG A 98 -5.64 -1.11 -2.20
N ASP A 99 -6.83 -1.19 -1.62
CA ASP A 99 -7.98 -0.36 -1.97
C ASP A 99 -8.50 0.34 -0.71
N GLY A 100 -8.04 1.57 -0.49
CA GLY A 100 -8.34 2.32 0.72
C GLY A 100 -7.78 1.64 1.97
N ASP A 101 -8.69 1.10 2.78
CA ASP A 101 -8.36 0.35 4.01
C ASP A 101 -8.46 -1.18 3.80
N ASP A 102 -8.94 -1.62 2.64
CA ASP A 102 -9.01 -3.03 2.26
C ASP A 102 -7.76 -3.47 1.49
N LEU A 103 -7.52 -4.78 1.49
CA LEU A 103 -6.53 -5.45 0.65
C LEU A 103 -7.24 -6.35 -0.36
N GLU A 104 -6.68 -6.46 -1.55
CA GLU A 104 -7.13 -7.36 -2.60
C GLU A 104 -6.06 -8.43 -2.85
N LEU A 105 -6.48 -9.68 -2.96
CA LEU A 105 -5.64 -10.83 -3.29
C LEU A 105 -6.31 -11.60 -4.43
N THR A 106 -5.56 -11.88 -5.49
CA THR A 106 -6.04 -12.71 -6.59
C THR A 106 -5.41 -14.09 -6.53
N ILE A 107 -6.22 -15.14 -6.58
CA ILE A 107 -5.77 -16.54 -6.54
C ILE A 107 -6.32 -17.29 -7.74
N GLU A 108 -5.45 -18.04 -8.39
CA GLU A 108 -5.84 -18.96 -9.45
C GLU A 108 -6.25 -20.32 -8.88
N ILE A 109 -7.40 -20.82 -9.32
CA ILE A 109 -7.90 -22.16 -8.97
C ILE A 109 -8.33 -22.91 -10.23
N PRO A 110 -8.15 -24.23 -10.30
CA PRO A 110 -8.66 -25.01 -11.42
C PRO A 110 -10.18 -25.11 -11.37
N LEU A 111 -10.82 -25.25 -12.55
CA LEU A 111 -12.27 -25.39 -12.66
C LEU A 111 -12.86 -26.47 -11.74
N VAL A 112 -12.17 -27.61 -11.58
CA VAL A 112 -12.64 -28.67 -10.67
C VAL A 112 -12.81 -28.17 -9.24
N LYS A 113 -11.85 -27.39 -8.71
CA LYS A 113 -11.92 -26.82 -7.35
C LYS A 113 -13.00 -25.74 -7.25
N ALA A 114 -13.22 -25.01 -8.34
CA ALA A 114 -14.29 -24.03 -8.40
C ALA A 114 -15.69 -24.70 -8.33
N LEU A 115 -15.85 -25.90 -8.91
CA LEU A 115 -17.11 -26.64 -8.90
C LEU A 115 -17.32 -27.52 -7.65
N THR A 116 -16.25 -28.08 -7.08
CA THR A 116 -16.33 -29.05 -5.97
C THR A 116 -16.01 -28.46 -4.60
N GLY A 117 -15.74 -27.16 -4.52
CA GLY A 117 -15.18 -26.51 -3.35
C GLY A 117 -13.66 -26.65 -3.24
N CYS A 118 -13.06 -25.78 -2.44
CA CYS A 118 -11.63 -25.70 -2.24
C CYS A 118 -11.24 -25.45 -0.78
N CYS A 119 -10.09 -26.01 -0.40
CA CYS A 119 -9.40 -25.71 0.85
C CYS A 119 -7.97 -25.34 0.46
N LEU A 120 -7.56 -24.10 0.69
CA LEU A 120 -6.24 -23.62 0.27
C LEU A 120 -5.65 -22.63 1.28
N PRO A 121 -4.32 -22.63 1.48
CA PRO A 121 -3.67 -21.65 2.32
C PRO A 121 -3.58 -20.31 1.58
N ILE A 122 -4.10 -19.26 2.20
CA ILE A 122 -3.98 -17.88 1.73
C ILE A 122 -2.92 -17.13 2.52
N PRO A 123 -2.06 -16.34 1.87
CA PRO A 123 -1.15 -15.44 2.57
C PRO A 123 -1.93 -14.31 3.24
N LEU A 124 -1.49 -13.92 4.43
CA LEU A 124 -1.89 -12.67 5.07
C LEU A 124 -0.74 -11.67 4.96
N LEU A 125 -1.08 -10.38 5.01
CA LEU A 125 -0.07 -9.35 5.18
C LEU A 125 0.69 -9.63 6.49
N GLY A 126 2.03 -9.54 6.46
CA GLY A 126 2.90 -9.95 7.57
C GLY A 126 3.50 -11.36 7.45
N GLY A 127 3.09 -12.15 6.46
CA GLY A 127 3.77 -13.41 6.09
C GLY A 127 3.18 -14.69 6.68
N GLU A 128 2.21 -14.57 7.60
CA GLU A 128 1.42 -15.72 8.07
C GLU A 128 0.51 -16.26 6.95
N LYS A 129 0.01 -17.48 7.16
CA LYS A 129 -0.96 -18.11 6.25
C LYS A 129 -2.19 -18.56 7.04
N MET A 130 -3.35 -18.37 6.44
CA MET A 130 -4.63 -18.87 6.96
C MET A 130 -5.18 -19.93 6.01
N GLU A 131 -5.80 -20.97 6.54
CA GLU A 131 -6.54 -21.92 5.71
C GLU A 131 -7.91 -21.34 5.34
N LEU A 132 -8.17 -21.18 4.04
CA LEU A 132 -9.46 -20.75 3.53
C LEU A 132 -10.22 -21.95 2.96
N LYS A 133 -11.36 -22.26 3.57
CA LYS A 133 -12.29 -23.28 3.11
C LYS A 133 -13.51 -22.65 2.46
N ILE A 134 -13.83 -23.08 1.24
CA ILE A 134 -15.02 -22.69 0.48
C ILE A 134 -15.69 -23.96 0.01
N ASP A 135 -16.90 -24.22 0.51
CA ASP A 135 -17.72 -25.38 0.13
C ASP A 135 -18.72 -25.05 -1.00
N GLU A 136 -18.82 -23.76 -1.36
CA GLU A 136 -19.71 -23.23 -2.39
C GLU A 136 -19.09 -23.28 -3.80
N ILE A 137 -19.93 -23.14 -4.83
CA ILE A 137 -19.44 -22.97 -6.22
C ILE A 137 -18.80 -21.60 -6.36
N ILE A 138 -17.55 -21.57 -6.82
CA ILE A 138 -16.83 -20.34 -7.14
C ILE A 138 -17.05 -20.03 -8.62
N HIS A 139 -17.87 -19.03 -8.91
CA HIS A 139 -18.14 -18.57 -10.27
C HIS A 139 -17.21 -17.42 -10.68
N PRO A 140 -17.08 -17.09 -11.99
CA PRO A 140 -16.37 -15.91 -12.42
C PRO A 140 -16.90 -14.65 -11.71
N GLY A 141 -16.00 -13.84 -11.16
CA GLY A 141 -16.36 -12.65 -10.37
C GLY A 141 -16.73 -12.91 -8.91
N TYR A 142 -16.73 -14.18 -8.46
CA TYR A 142 -16.89 -14.50 -7.04
C TYR A 142 -15.75 -13.85 -6.21
N GLU A 143 -16.14 -13.25 -5.08
CA GLU A 143 -15.22 -12.62 -4.14
C GLU A 143 -15.48 -13.18 -2.74
N LYS A 144 -14.42 -13.61 -2.05
CA LYS A 144 -14.48 -14.00 -0.64
C LYS A 144 -13.91 -12.90 0.23
N ILE A 145 -14.73 -12.35 1.12
CA ILE A 145 -14.33 -11.32 2.07
C ILE A 145 -13.89 -11.98 3.38
N ILE A 146 -12.70 -11.62 3.85
CA ILE A 146 -12.15 -12.03 5.14
C ILE A 146 -12.02 -10.77 6.00
N THR A 147 -12.88 -10.70 7.01
CA THR A 147 -13.04 -9.50 7.83
C THR A 147 -11.81 -9.23 8.70
N GLY A 148 -11.38 -7.98 8.79
CA GLY A 148 -10.30 -7.55 9.68
C GLY A 148 -8.89 -7.92 9.22
N GLN A 149 -8.73 -8.44 7.99
CA GLN A 149 -7.43 -8.83 7.41
C GLN A 149 -6.89 -7.80 6.40
N GLY A 150 -7.47 -6.59 6.35
CA GLY A 150 -7.00 -5.46 5.54
C GLY A 150 -6.00 -4.56 6.28
N MET A 151 -5.92 -3.29 5.87
CA MET A 151 -5.05 -2.28 6.46
C MET A 151 -5.68 -1.67 7.73
N PRO A 152 -4.89 -1.16 8.69
CA PRO A 152 -5.40 -0.43 9.85
C PRO A 152 -6.18 0.81 9.43
N THR A 153 -7.27 1.10 10.13
CA THR A 153 -8.03 2.34 9.91
C THR A 153 -7.58 3.43 10.87
N THR A 154 -7.65 4.69 10.43
CA THR A 154 -7.34 5.86 11.26
C THR A 154 -8.53 6.33 12.10
N LYS A 155 -9.71 5.73 11.92
CA LYS A 155 -10.97 6.18 12.55
C LYS A 155 -11.19 5.56 13.92
N GLU A 156 -10.86 4.28 14.05
CA GLU A 156 -11.05 3.51 15.28
C GLU A 156 -9.77 2.77 15.61
N ALA A 157 -9.32 2.91 16.86
CA ALA A 157 -8.12 2.23 17.31
C ALA A 157 -8.30 0.71 17.20
N ALA A 158 -7.30 0.04 16.64
CA ALA A 158 -7.24 -1.40 16.42
C ALA A 158 -8.26 -2.00 15.42
N SER A 159 -9.01 -1.18 14.68
CA SER A 159 -9.83 -1.69 13.58
C SER A 159 -9.02 -1.78 12.28
N ARG A 160 -9.35 -2.77 11.46
CA ARG A 160 -8.75 -3.02 10.15
C ARG A 160 -9.83 -3.19 9.10
N GLY A 161 -9.53 -2.84 7.86
CA GLY A 161 -10.36 -3.20 6.72
C GLY A 161 -10.34 -4.70 6.45
N ASN A 162 -10.81 -5.09 5.28
CA ASN A 162 -11.00 -6.49 4.90
C ASN A 162 -9.96 -6.95 3.88
N LEU A 163 -9.75 -8.27 3.81
CA LEU A 163 -9.06 -8.90 2.69
C LEU A 163 -10.11 -9.45 1.71
N LYS A 164 -10.11 -8.94 0.49
CA LYS A 164 -10.96 -9.38 -0.63
C LYS A 164 -10.18 -10.36 -1.48
N VAL A 165 -10.59 -11.63 -1.43
CA VAL A 165 -9.97 -12.69 -2.24
C VAL A 165 -10.78 -12.89 -3.51
N ARG A 166 -10.19 -12.59 -4.66
CA ARG A 166 -10.75 -12.82 -5.99
C ARG A 166 -10.18 -14.09 -6.60
N PHE A 167 -11.01 -14.82 -7.31
CA PHE A 167 -10.63 -16.10 -7.90
C PHE A 167 -10.59 -16.01 -9.43
N LEU A 168 -9.45 -16.38 -10.00
CA LEU A 168 -9.28 -16.63 -11.42
C LEU A 168 -9.43 -18.12 -11.67
N ILE A 169 -10.43 -18.49 -12.49
CA ILE A 169 -10.76 -19.89 -12.74
C ILE A 169 -10.01 -20.35 -14.00
N ASN A 170 -9.08 -21.27 -13.80
CA ASN A 170 -8.32 -21.89 -14.87
C ASN A 170 -9.12 -23.06 -15.45
N PHE A 171 -9.69 -22.85 -16.64
CA PHE A 171 -10.38 -23.89 -17.39
C PHE A 171 -9.38 -24.88 -18.00
N PRO A 172 -9.72 -26.18 -18.07
CA PRO A 172 -8.93 -27.12 -18.84
C PRO A 172 -8.95 -26.70 -20.32
N THR A 173 -7.80 -26.80 -21.00
CA THR A 173 -7.69 -26.46 -22.43
C THR A 173 -8.34 -27.51 -23.32
N GLU A 174 -8.37 -28.76 -22.87
CA GLU A 174 -8.91 -29.89 -23.59
C GLU A 174 -9.60 -30.86 -22.62
N LEU A 175 -10.57 -31.61 -23.17
CA LEU A 175 -11.22 -32.74 -22.52
C LEU A 175 -11.33 -33.85 -23.55
N THR A 176 -11.35 -35.12 -23.13
CA THR A 176 -11.71 -36.23 -24.01
C THR A 176 -13.22 -36.26 -24.25
N ASP A 177 -13.66 -36.98 -25.28
CA ASP A 177 -15.10 -37.08 -25.57
C ASP A 177 -15.86 -37.80 -24.46
N GLU A 178 -15.24 -38.77 -23.78
CA GLU A 178 -15.78 -39.43 -22.59
C GLU A 178 -15.94 -38.46 -21.42
N GLN A 179 -14.94 -37.59 -21.19
CA GLN A 179 -15.00 -36.56 -20.14
C GLN A 179 -16.09 -35.54 -20.45
N ARG A 180 -16.25 -35.12 -21.73
CA ARG A 180 -17.33 -34.23 -22.16
C ARG A 180 -18.70 -34.86 -21.94
N ALA A 181 -18.89 -36.10 -22.37
CA ALA A 181 -20.14 -36.82 -22.17
C ALA A 181 -20.49 -36.95 -20.68
N THR A 182 -19.50 -37.26 -19.84
CA THR A 182 -19.67 -37.33 -18.38
C THR A 182 -20.02 -35.97 -17.78
N ALA A 183 -19.35 -34.89 -18.22
CA ALA A 183 -19.63 -33.54 -17.76
C ALA A 183 -21.07 -33.10 -18.13
N VAL A 184 -21.53 -33.39 -19.34
CA VAL A 184 -22.92 -33.13 -19.76
C VAL A 184 -23.91 -33.89 -18.88
N GLY A 185 -23.64 -35.17 -18.58
CA GLY A 185 -24.50 -35.98 -17.72
C GLY A 185 -24.60 -35.48 -16.27
N ILE A 186 -23.51 -34.90 -15.74
CA ILE A 186 -23.46 -34.37 -14.36
C ILE A 186 -24.05 -32.97 -14.27
N LEU A 187 -23.63 -32.06 -15.15
CA LEU A 187 -23.97 -30.64 -15.07
C LEU A 187 -25.36 -30.33 -15.64
N GLY A 188 -25.87 -31.19 -16.52
CA GLY A 188 -27.11 -30.96 -17.27
C GLY A 188 -27.05 -29.71 -18.16
N ASP A 189 -28.13 -29.47 -18.90
CA ASP A 189 -28.29 -28.20 -19.61
C ASP A 189 -28.73 -27.12 -18.61
N SER A 190 -27.78 -26.27 -18.21
CA SER A 190 -28.01 -25.12 -17.33
C SER A 190 -28.58 -23.91 -18.10
N SER A 191 -29.53 -24.17 -19.00
CA SER A 191 -30.35 -23.13 -19.62
C SER A 191 -31.56 -22.86 -18.71
N SER A 192 -31.36 -21.98 -17.74
CA SER A 192 -32.41 -21.38 -16.90
C SER A 192 -32.19 -19.88 -16.86
#